data_AF-A0AA41S6B6-F1
#
_entry.id   AF-A0AA41S6B6-F1
#
_cell.length_a   1.000
_cell.length_b   1.000
_cell.length_c   1.000
_cell.angle_alpha   90.00
_cell.angle_beta   90.00
_cell.angle_gamma   90.00
#
_symmetry.space_group_name_H-M   'P 1'
#
loop_
_entity.id
_entity.type
_entity.pdbx_description
1 polymer ?
#
loop_
_entity_poly.entity_id
_entity_poly.type
_entity_poly.pdbx_seq_one_letter_code
_entity_poly.pdbx_strand_id
1 'polypeptide(L)'
;MFSPALIFQSSFLDLAFGAALAVFLILEIIRVWKIWPLGKHIHQFMNAFTDHRDSELLIVSHFSLLLGCALPKWLSTDFNDRPLAPFAGILSLGIGDTMASMVGYKYGVLRWSKTGKKTIEGTAAGITSVLAACSVLLPLLASTGFIISQHWVSLLIAVTASGLLEAYTAQLDNAFIPMVFYSLLCL
;
A
#
# COMPACT_ATOMS: atom_id res chain seq x y z
N MET A 1 13.35 -2.18 1.28
CA MET A 1 13.81 -1.19 2.29
C MET A 1 13.12 -1.35 3.63
N PHE A 2 11.79 -1.53 3.70
CA PHE A 2 11.07 -1.64 4.99
C PHE A 2 11.13 -3.02 5.68
N SER A 3 11.44 -4.10 4.96
CA SER A 3 11.44 -5.47 5.50
C SER A 3 12.40 -5.70 6.68
N PRO A 4 13.69 -5.29 6.66
CA PRO A 4 14.55 -5.45 7.84
C PRO A 4 14.13 -4.53 9.00
N ALA A 5 13.66 -3.32 8.72
CA ALA A 5 13.25 -2.38 9.77
C ALA A 5 12.02 -2.89 10.56
N LEU A 6 11.07 -3.55 9.89
CA LEU A 6 9.90 -4.16 10.53
C LEU A 6 10.28 -5.33 11.43
N ILE A 7 11.27 -6.12 11.04
CA ILE A 7 11.70 -7.32 11.76
C ILE A 7 12.63 -6.98 12.93
N PHE A 8 13.54 -6.01 12.76
CA PHE A 8 14.56 -5.69 13.77
C PHE A 8 14.18 -4.53 14.71
N GLN A 9 13.37 -3.55 14.26
CA GLN A 9 13.05 -2.35 15.05
C GLN A 9 11.62 -1.82 14.76
N SER A 10 10.61 -2.64 15.02
CA SER A 10 9.21 -2.28 14.80
C SER A 10 8.79 -0.97 15.49
N SER A 11 9.25 -0.71 16.72
CA SER A 11 8.90 0.50 17.47
C SER A 11 9.47 1.79 16.87
N PHE A 12 10.68 1.74 16.28
CA PHE A 12 11.24 2.90 15.59
C PHE A 12 10.48 3.20 14.30
N LEU A 13 10.01 2.15 13.62
CA LEU A 13 9.21 2.30 12.41
C LEU A 13 7.84 2.94 12.70
N ASP A 14 7.20 2.63 13.84
CA ASP A 14 5.97 3.30 14.27
C ASP A 14 6.19 4.79 14.53
N LEU A 15 7.28 5.12 15.22
CA LEU A 15 7.63 6.51 15.47
C LEU A 15 7.90 7.26 14.15
N ALA A 16 8.60 6.63 13.22
CA ALA A 16 8.88 7.22 11.91
C ALA A 16 7.61 7.42 11.08
N PHE A 17 6.69 6.44 11.06
CA PHE A 17 5.40 6.59 10.38
C PHE A 17 4.51 7.66 11.04
N GLY A 18 4.47 7.71 12.37
CA GLY A 18 3.74 8.74 13.12
C GLY A 18 4.30 10.14 12.87
N ALA A 19 5.64 10.29 12.89
CA ALA A 19 6.30 11.56 12.59
C ALA A 19 6.05 12.00 11.14
N ALA A 20 6.13 11.07 10.18
CA ALA A 20 5.82 11.36 8.78
C ALA A 20 4.36 11.80 8.59
N LEU A 21 3.40 11.11 9.24
CA LEU A 21 1.99 11.51 9.24
C LEU A 21 1.79 12.92 9.82
N ALA A 22 2.44 13.23 10.94
CA ALA A 22 2.34 14.55 11.55
C ALA A 22 2.88 15.65 10.62
N VAL A 23 4.02 15.42 9.96
CA VAL A 23 4.58 16.37 8.98
C VAL A 23 3.65 16.57 7.79
N PHE A 24 3.10 15.48 7.23
CA PHE A 24 2.15 15.58 6.11
C PHE A 24 0.86 16.31 6.51
N LEU A 25 0.31 16.04 7.70
CA LEU A 25 -0.86 16.75 8.22
C LEU A 25 -0.61 18.24 8.40
N ILE A 26 0.56 18.62 8.93
CA ILE A 26 0.94 20.04 9.09
C ILE A 26 1.02 20.72 7.72
N LEU A 27 1.67 20.08 6.73
CA LEU A 27 1.76 20.62 5.38
C LEU A 27 0.39 20.78 4.71
N GLU A 28 -0.50 19.81 4.91
CA GLU A 28 -1.88 19.86 4.41
C GLU A 28 -2.68 20.99 5.07
N ILE A 29 -2.57 21.16 6.39
CA ILE A 29 -3.21 22.27 7.12
C ILE A 29 -2.70 23.62 6.60
N ILE A 30 -1.39 23.79 6.43
CA ILE A 30 -0.80 25.04 5.91
C ILE A 30 -1.31 25.35 4.50
N ARG A 31 -1.46 24.33 3.64
CA ARG A 31 -2.02 24.49 2.30
C ARG A 31 -3.50 24.85 2.34
N VAL A 32 -4.32 24.12 3.10
CA VAL A 32 -5.79 24.32 3.18
C VAL A 32 -6.11 25.72 3.68
N TRP A 33 -5.40 26.16 4.72
CA TRP A 33 -5.58 27.49 5.32
C TRP A 33 -4.90 28.61 4.53
N LYS A 34 -4.18 28.28 3.43
CA LYS A 34 -3.41 29.21 2.60
C LYS A 34 -2.64 30.24 3.44
N ILE A 35 -1.95 29.78 4.50
CA ILE A 35 -1.26 30.66 5.44
C ILE A 35 -0.18 31.44 4.69
N TRP A 36 -0.34 32.76 4.62
CA TRP A 36 0.66 33.65 4.08
C TRP A 36 1.85 33.69 5.05
N PRO A 37 3.14 33.51 4.64
CA PRO A 37 3.73 33.51 3.30
C PRO A 37 4.03 32.13 2.68
N LEU A 38 3.91 31.04 3.43
CA LEU A 38 4.34 29.69 3.01
C LEU A 38 3.36 28.98 2.06
N GLY A 39 2.07 29.36 2.10
CA GLY A 39 1.02 28.69 1.34
C GLY A 39 1.26 28.66 -0.18
N LYS A 40 1.84 29.72 -0.76
CA LYS A 40 2.16 29.77 -2.21
C LYS A 40 3.32 28.86 -2.58
N HIS A 41 4.41 28.87 -1.81
CA HIS A 41 5.57 28.01 -2.07
C HIS A 41 5.23 26.53 -1.88
N ILE A 42 4.49 26.20 -0.81
CA ILE A 42 4.02 24.82 -0.59
C ILE A 42 3.07 24.40 -1.70
N HIS A 43 2.11 25.25 -2.09
CA HIS A 43 1.21 24.92 -3.20
C HIS A 43 1.96 24.66 -4.51
N GLN A 44 2.96 25.48 -4.86
CA GLN A 44 3.78 25.29 -6.06
C GLN A 44 4.66 24.03 -5.99
N PHE A 45 5.34 23.81 -4.86
CA PHE A 45 6.14 22.60 -4.65
C PHE A 45 5.25 21.36 -4.78
N MET A 46 4.08 21.36 -4.12
CA MET A 46 3.17 20.22 -4.15
C MET A 46 2.53 20.01 -5.53
N ASN A 47 2.22 21.07 -6.27
CA ASN A 47 1.74 20.95 -7.65
C ASN A 47 2.80 20.30 -8.57
N ALA A 48 4.09 20.50 -8.32
CA ALA A 48 5.15 19.86 -9.09
C ALA A 48 5.21 18.32 -8.88
N PHE A 49 4.64 17.82 -7.78
CA PHE A 49 4.50 16.38 -7.49
C PHE A 49 3.09 15.85 -7.74
N THR A 50 2.18 16.68 -8.25
CA THR A 50 0.79 16.31 -8.56
C THR A 50 0.71 16.01 -10.05
N ASP A 51 0.59 14.73 -10.43
CA ASP A 51 0.43 14.32 -11.83
C ASP A 51 -1.00 14.64 -12.32
N HIS A 52 -1.19 14.74 -13.63
CA HIS A 52 -2.41 15.18 -14.32
C HIS A 52 -3.66 14.29 -14.06
N ARG A 53 -3.51 13.21 -13.27
CA ARG A 53 -4.59 12.36 -12.76
C ARG A 53 -5.25 12.89 -11.48
N ASP A 54 -4.57 13.77 -10.72
CA ASP A 54 -4.99 14.28 -9.41
C ASP A 54 -5.57 15.71 -9.49
N SER A 55 -5.97 16.15 -10.68
CA SER A 55 -6.70 17.40 -10.89
C SER A 55 -8.11 17.28 -10.33
N GLU A 56 -8.26 17.43 -9.02
CA GLU A 56 -9.14 18.43 -8.39
C GLU A 56 -9.36 18.18 -6.89
N LEU A 57 -9.05 17.00 -6.33
CA LEU A 57 -9.62 16.66 -5.02
C LEU A 57 -8.72 16.63 -3.80
N LEU A 58 -7.43 16.23 -3.78
CA LEU A 58 -6.55 16.36 -2.58
C LEU A 58 -5.14 15.78 -2.82
N ILE A 59 -4.15 16.12 -1.97
CA ILE A 59 -2.83 15.46 -1.87
C ILE A 59 -2.99 14.12 -1.13
N VAL A 60 -3.95 13.31 -1.54
CA VAL A 60 -4.25 12.05 -0.86
C VAL A 60 -3.31 10.95 -1.35
N SER A 61 -2.69 11.02 -2.53
CA SER A 61 -1.83 9.91 -3.02
C SER A 61 -0.65 9.58 -2.10
N HIS A 62 0.07 10.58 -1.56
CA HIS A 62 1.18 10.34 -0.63
C HIS A 62 0.70 10.01 0.79
N PHE A 63 -0.37 10.68 1.24
CA PHE A 63 -0.98 10.42 2.54
C PHE A 63 -1.57 9.00 2.59
N SER A 64 -2.32 8.60 1.56
CA SER A 64 -2.94 7.28 1.44
C SER A 64 -1.92 6.16 1.33
N LEU A 65 -0.80 6.36 0.65
CA LEU A 65 0.26 5.37 0.56
C LEU A 65 0.97 5.17 1.92
N LEU A 66 1.23 6.27 2.63
CA LEU A 66 1.83 6.21 3.96
C LEU A 66 0.86 5.63 4.99
N LEU A 67 -0.41 6.03 4.95
CA LEU A 67 -1.51 5.50 5.76
C LEU A 67 -1.76 4.02 5.45
N GLY A 68 -1.72 3.62 4.17
CA GLY A 68 -1.87 2.24 3.71
C GLY A 68 -0.74 1.32 4.17
N CYS A 69 0.46 1.85 4.39
CA CYS A 69 1.57 1.12 5.02
C CYS A 69 1.47 1.10 6.56
N ALA A 70 1.07 2.22 7.17
CA ALA A 70 1.07 2.38 8.63
C ALA A 70 -0.14 1.71 9.32
N LEU A 71 -1.33 1.77 8.72
CA LEU A 71 -2.56 1.24 9.33
C LEU A 71 -2.54 -0.27 9.58
N PRO A 72 -2.16 -1.13 8.61
CA PRO A 72 -2.10 -2.57 8.86
C PRO A 72 -1.10 -2.91 9.97
N LYS A 73 0.01 -2.16 10.06
CA LYS A 73 1.01 -2.32 11.11
C LYS A 73 0.44 -1.94 12.48
N TRP A 74 -0.16 -0.75 12.61
CA TRP A 74 -0.75 -0.29 13.88
C TRP A 74 -1.85 -1.22 14.37
N LEU A 75 -2.76 -1.65 13.48
CA LEU A 75 -3.83 -2.59 13.82
C LEU A 75 -3.30 -3.98 14.19
N SER A 76 -2.20 -4.42 13.60
CA SER A 76 -1.59 -5.73 13.91
C SER A 76 -0.83 -5.77 15.23
N THR A 77 -0.52 -4.62 15.85
CA THR A 77 0.25 -4.55 17.12
C THR A 77 -0.42 -5.35 18.24
N ASP A 78 -1.74 -5.49 18.19
CA ASP A 78 -2.53 -6.24 19.18
C ASP A 78 -2.75 -7.72 18.81
N PHE A 79 -2.50 -8.13 17.56
CA PHE A 79 -2.81 -9.47 17.04
C PHE A 79 -1.55 -10.23 16.61
N ASN A 80 -0.93 -10.93 17.56
CA ASN A 80 0.32 -11.69 17.35
C ASN A 80 0.15 -13.02 16.57
N ASP A 81 -1.10 -13.40 16.26
CA ASP A 81 -1.42 -14.69 15.63
C ASP A 81 -1.29 -14.68 14.10
N ARG A 82 -1.10 -13.51 13.48
CA ARG A 82 -1.10 -13.35 12.00
C ARG A 82 0.15 -12.61 11.51
N PRO A 83 1.27 -13.31 11.26
CA PRO A 83 2.56 -12.70 10.94
C PRO A 83 2.59 -11.84 9.65
N LEU A 84 1.70 -12.11 8.69
CA LEU A 84 1.63 -11.36 7.43
C LEU A 84 0.83 -10.05 7.50
N ALA A 85 0.01 -9.86 8.54
CA ALA A 85 -0.88 -8.72 8.68
C ALA A 85 -0.17 -7.34 8.67
N PRO A 86 0.96 -7.13 9.40
CA PRO A 86 1.70 -5.86 9.33
C PRO A 86 2.33 -5.60 7.97
N PHE A 87 2.59 -6.64 7.18
CA PHE A 87 3.21 -6.53 5.85
C PHE A 87 2.19 -6.28 4.74
N ALA A 88 0.88 -6.29 5.05
CA ALA A 88 -0.19 -6.13 4.07
C ALA A 88 -0.01 -4.88 3.18
N GLY A 89 0.36 -3.74 3.78
CA GLY A 89 0.63 -2.51 3.04
C GLY A 89 1.84 -2.61 2.10
N ILE A 90 2.94 -3.22 2.57
CA ILE A 90 4.17 -3.38 1.77
C ILE A 90 3.97 -4.39 0.64
N LEU A 91 3.27 -5.49 0.91
CA LEU A 91 2.99 -6.52 -0.08
C LEU A 91 2.07 -5.98 -1.18
N SER A 92 0.97 -5.33 -0.80
CA SER A 92 -0.02 -4.80 -1.74
C SER A 92 0.52 -3.60 -2.54
N LEU A 93 0.99 -2.54 -1.86
CA LEU A 93 1.45 -1.31 -2.51
C LEU A 93 2.87 -1.42 -3.05
N GLY A 94 3.75 -2.10 -2.31
CA GLY A 94 5.17 -2.16 -2.66
C GLY A 94 5.44 -3.17 -3.76
N ILE A 95 4.89 -4.38 -3.66
CA ILE A 95 5.17 -5.47 -4.60
C ILE A 95 4.06 -5.60 -5.64
N GLY A 96 2.80 -5.60 -5.20
CA GLY A 96 1.63 -5.75 -6.07
C GLY A 96 1.53 -4.63 -7.11
N ASP A 97 1.38 -3.38 -6.66
CA ASP A 97 1.19 -2.23 -7.56
C ASP A 97 2.39 -1.99 -8.50
N THR A 98 3.62 -2.19 -8.01
CA THR A 98 4.83 -2.01 -8.83
C THR A 98 4.96 -3.07 -9.92
N MET A 99 4.71 -4.34 -9.60
CA MET A 99 4.74 -5.42 -10.59
C MET A 99 3.57 -5.34 -11.56
N ALA A 100 2.39 -4.96 -11.07
CA ALA A 100 1.22 -4.75 -11.93
C ALA A 100 1.46 -3.64 -12.96
N SER A 101 2.07 -2.53 -12.54
CA SER A 101 2.41 -1.42 -13.42
C SER A 101 3.56 -1.74 -14.38
N MET A 102 4.62 -2.41 -13.90
CA MET A 102 5.79 -2.77 -14.72
C MET A 102 5.42 -3.77 -15.83
N VAL A 103 4.71 -4.85 -15.46
CA VAL A 103 4.28 -5.85 -16.43
C VAL A 103 3.14 -5.32 -17.29
N GLY A 104 2.23 -4.53 -16.71
CA GLY A 104 1.16 -3.88 -17.47
C GLY A 104 1.68 -2.87 -18.50
N TYR A 105 2.80 -2.20 -18.24
CA TYR A 105 3.45 -1.33 -19.21
C TYR A 105 4.17 -2.10 -20.33
N LYS A 106 4.90 -3.17 -19.97
CA LYS A 106 5.76 -3.89 -20.91
C LYS A 106 5.04 -4.97 -21.73
N TYR A 107 4.08 -5.64 -21.13
CA TYR A 107 3.37 -6.80 -21.70
C TYR A 107 1.85 -6.62 -21.75
N GLY A 108 1.35 -5.42 -21.41
CA GLY A 108 -0.08 -5.13 -21.35
C GLY A 108 -0.76 -5.08 -22.71
N VAL A 109 -1.42 -6.18 -23.09
CA VAL A 109 -2.23 -6.27 -24.31
C VAL A 109 -3.71 -6.19 -23.97
N LEU A 110 -4.19 -6.96 -23.00
CA LEU A 110 -5.62 -7.01 -22.67
C LEU A 110 -5.97 -6.00 -21.57
N ARG A 111 -6.76 -4.98 -21.91
CA ARG A 111 -7.20 -3.94 -20.97
C ARG A 111 -8.54 -4.29 -20.34
N TRP A 112 -8.68 -3.98 -19.05
CA TRP A 112 -9.94 -4.17 -18.32
C TRP A 112 -11.07 -3.26 -18.81
N SER A 113 -10.73 -2.05 -19.27
CA SER A 113 -11.66 -1.09 -19.84
C SER A 113 -11.09 -0.46 -21.10
N LYS A 114 -11.96 -0.16 -22.07
CA LYS A 114 -11.57 0.46 -23.36
C LYS A 114 -10.89 1.82 -23.20
N THR A 115 -11.18 2.53 -22.11
CA THR A 115 -10.59 3.84 -21.74
C THR A 115 -9.58 3.74 -20.59
N GLY A 116 -9.43 2.57 -19.97
CA GLY A 116 -8.58 2.37 -18.80
C GLY A 116 -7.12 2.05 -19.15
N LYS A 117 -6.19 2.41 -18.26
CA LYS A 117 -4.76 2.06 -18.35
C LYS A 117 -4.42 0.69 -17.71
N LYS A 118 -5.35 0.09 -16.96
CA LYS A 118 -5.15 -1.18 -16.22
C LYS A 118 -5.32 -2.39 -17.16
N THR A 119 -4.39 -3.34 -17.06
CA THR A 119 -4.34 -4.53 -17.92
C THR A 119 -4.48 -5.82 -17.13
N ILE A 120 -5.04 -6.85 -17.77
CA ILE A 120 -5.22 -8.17 -17.15
C ILE A 120 -3.85 -8.79 -16.86
N GLU A 121 -2.88 -8.69 -17.77
CA GLU A 121 -1.52 -9.20 -17.53
C GLU A 121 -0.85 -8.49 -16.35
N GLY A 122 -1.05 -7.17 -16.21
CA GLY A 122 -0.56 -6.41 -15.06
C GLY A 122 -1.16 -6.95 -13.75
N THR A 123 -2.49 -7.09 -13.68
CA THR A 123 -3.15 -7.60 -12.48
C THR A 123 -2.73 -9.04 -12.13
N ALA A 124 -2.54 -9.90 -13.13
CA ALA A 124 -2.05 -11.26 -12.92
C ALA A 124 -0.59 -11.27 -12.41
N ALA A 125 0.26 -10.39 -12.92
CA ALA A 125 1.62 -10.21 -12.44
C ALA A 125 1.68 -9.68 -11.00
N GLY A 126 0.80 -8.73 -10.65
CA GLY A 126 0.63 -8.25 -9.27
C GLY A 126 0.28 -9.40 -8.33
N ILE A 127 -0.79 -10.15 -8.62
CA ILE A 127 -1.23 -11.30 -7.80
C ILE A 127 -0.13 -12.35 -7.64
N THR A 128 0.52 -12.75 -8.73
CA THR A 128 1.57 -13.78 -8.70
C THR A 128 2.82 -13.32 -7.93
N SER A 129 3.21 -12.05 -8.07
CA SER A 129 4.35 -11.49 -7.34
C SER A 129 4.09 -11.38 -5.83
N VAL A 130 2.87 -10.99 -5.43
CA VAL A 130 2.47 -10.93 -4.01
C VAL A 130 2.40 -12.34 -3.41
N LEU A 131 1.86 -13.33 -4.14
CA LEU A 131 1.87 -14.73 -3.70
C LEU A 131 3.30 -15.27 -3.53
N ALA A 132 4.20 -14.98 -4.47
CA ALA A 132 5.60 -15.38 -4.38
C ALA A 132 6.32 -14.67 -3.21
N ALA A 133 6.03 -13.40 -2.96
CA ALA A 133 6.56 -12.69 -1.81
C ALA A 133 6.07 -13.31 -0.48
N CYS A 134 4.78 -13.60 -0.37
CA CYS A 134 4.20 -14.29 0.78
C CYS A 134 4.82 -15.66 1.02
N SER A 135 5.06 -16.45 -0.03
CA SER A 135 5.65 -17.80 0.10
C SER A 135 7.10 -17.78 0.58
N VAL A 136 7.85 -16.72 0.31
CA VAL A 136 9.22 -16.50 0.84
C VAL A 136 9.19 -15.90 2.25
N LEU A 137 8.24 -15.00 2.52
CA LEU A 137 8.14 -14.31 3.80
C LEU A 137 7.64 -15.24 4.92
N LEU A 138 6.70 -16.14 4.63
CA LEU A 138 6.13 -17.08 5.61
C LEU A 138 7.20 -17.97 6.29
N PRO A 139 8.10 -18.66 5.56
CA PRO A 139 9.20 -19.42 6.16
C PRO A 139 10.19 -18.55 6.94
N LEU A 140 10.44 -17.32 6.48
CA LEU A 140 11.34 -16.39 7.17
C LEU A 140 10.76 -15.99 8.53
N LEU A 141 9.45 -15.69 8.59
CA LEU A 141 8.77 -15.36 9.85
C LEU A 141 8.61 -16.59 10.76
N ALA A 142 8.43 -17.78 10.18
CA ALA A 142 8.49 -19.05 10.90
C ALA A 142 9.81 -19.21 11.67
N SER A 143 10.92 -18.91 10.99
CA SER A 143 12.27 -19.01 11.56
C SER A 143 12.51 -18.00 12.69
N THR A 144 11.74 -16.91 12.75
CA THR A 144 11.83 -15.91 13.81
C THR A 144 10.92 -16.20 15.02
N GLY A 145 10.21 -17.33 15.03
CA GLY A 145 9.41 -17.79 16.17
C GLY A 145 7.97 -17.30 16.21
N PHE A 146 7.44 -16.73 15.12
CA PHE A 146 6.01 -16.42 15.01
C PHE A 146 5.19 -17.70 14.80
N ILE A 147 4.04 -17.81 15.49
CA ILE A 147 3.11 -18.93 15.33
C ILE A 147 2.41 -18.77 13.98
N ILE A 148 2.66 -19.71 13.05
CA ILE A 148 2.01 -19.70 11.74
C ILE A 148 0.63 -20.34 11.88
N SER A 149 -0.39 -19.54 12.13
CA SER A 149 -1.79 -19.96 12.03
C SER A 149 -2.47 -19.39 10.78
N GLN A 150 -1.75 -19.35 9.66
CA GLN A 150 -2.29 -18.73 8.44
C GLN A 150 -2.68 -19.78 7.40
N HIS A 151 -3.95 -19.77 7.03
CA HIS A 151 -4.49 -20.65 5.99
C HIS A 151 -4.12 -20.15 4.59
N TRP A 152 -3.46 -20.98 3.79
CA TRP A 152 -3.11 -20.69 2.39
C TRP A 152 -4.31 -20.33 1.53
N VAL A 153 -5.48 -20.89 1.82
CA VAL A 153 -6.73 -20.58 1.10
C VAL A 153 -7.20 -19.15 1.39
N SER A 154 -7.17 -18.71 2.66
CA SER A 154 -7.50 -17.33 3.05
C SER A 154 -6.53 -16.35 2.39
N LEU A 155 -5.23 -16.67 2.35
CA LEU A 155 -4.22 -15.87 1.66
C LEU A 155 -4.49 -15.75 0.15
N LEU A 156 -4.81 -16.85 -0.52
CA LEU A 156 -5.11 -16.84 -1.96
C LEU A 156 -6.34 -16.00 -2.27
N ILE A 157 -7.40 -16.12 -1.46
CA ILE A 157 -8.60 -15.29 -1.56
C ILE A 157 -8.26 -13.82 -1.32
N ALA A 158 -7.46 -13.51 -0.30
CA ALA A 158 -7.07 -12.14 0.05
C ALA A 158 -6.29 -11.49 -1.10
N VAL A 159 -5.29 -12.17 -1.66
CA VAL A 159 -4.46 -11.62 -2.76
C VAL A 159 -5.26 -11.47 -4.05
N THR A 160 -6.10 -12.46 -4.39
CA THR A 160 -6.92 -12.38 -5.61
C THR A 160 -7.99 -11.30 -5.52
N ALA A 161 -8.68 -11.20 -4.38
CA ALA A 161 -9.69 -10.17 -4.16
C ALA A 161 -9.08 -8.76 -4.15
N SER A 162 -7.93 -8.55 -3.50
CA SER A 162 -7.25 -7.25 -3.48
C SER A 162 -6.72 -6.84 -4.86
N GLY A 163 -6.13 -7.77 -5.62
CA GLY A 163 -5.68 -7.50 -6.99
C GLY A 163 -6.83 -7.22 -7.97
N LEU A 164 -7.98 -7.89 -7.79
CA LEU A 164 -9.17 -7.60 -8.58
C LEU A 164 -9.76 -6.22 -8.20
N LEU A 165 -9.77 -5.89 -6.91
CA LEU A 165 -10.23 -4.60 -6.43
C LEU A 165 -9.37 -3.46 -7.00
N GLU A 166 -8.05 -3.65 -7.07
CA GLU A 166 -7.11 -2.74 -7.73
C GLU A 166 -7.35 -2.55 -9.24
N ALA A 167 -7.92 -3.57 -9.89
CA ALA A 167 -8.28 -3.51 -11.30
C ALA A 167 -9.52 -2.66 -11.55
N TYR A 168 -10.46 -2.66 -10.59
CA TYR A 168 -11.75 -1.98 -10.69
C TYR A 168 -11.74 -0.58 -10.07
N THR A 169 -10.94 -0.32 -9.04
CA THR A 169 -10.84 1.00 -8.42
C THR A 169 -9.85 1.90 -9.15
N ALA A 170 -10.30 3.08 -9.54
CA ALA A 170 -9.46 4.10 -10.20
C ALA A 170 -9.06 5.25 -9.27
N GLN A 171 -9.67 5.34 -8.08
CA GLN A 171 -9.52 6.43 -7.11
C GLN A 171 -9.34 5.83 -5.71
N LEU A 172 -8.33 6.30 -4.96
CA LEU A 172 -8.03 5.92 -3.56
C LEU A 172 -7.61 4.45 -3.32
N ASP A 173 -7.08 3.79 -4.35
CA ASP A 173 -6.50 2.45 -4.29
C ASP A 173 -5.42 2.32 -3.21
N ASN A 174 -4.58 3.35 -3.03
CA ASN A 174 -3.42 3.27 -2.15
C ASN A 174 -3.71 3.18 -0.63
N ALA A 175 -4.87 3.63 -0.16
CA ALA A 175 -5.28 3.45 1.25
C ALA A 175 -6.27 2.30 1.44
N PHE A 176 -7.16 2.11 0.48
CA PHE A 176 -8.27 1.18 0.61
C PHE A 176 -7.82 -0.27 0.43
N ILE A 177 -6.95 -0.55 -0.55
CA ILE A 177 -6.53 -1.90 -0.89
C ILE A 177 -5.72 -2.55 0.26
N PRO A 178 -4.77 -1.86 0.92
CA PRO A 178 -4.10 -2.42 2.09
C PRO A 178 -5.04 -2.79 3.24
N MET A 179 -6.08 -1.98 3.48
CA MET A 179 -7.07 -2.26 4.53
C MET A 179 -7.94 -3.48 4.20
N VAL A 180 -8.39 -3.60 2.93
CA VAL A 180 -9.15 -4.78 2.49
C VAL A 180 -8.26 -6.02 2.49
N PHE A 181 -7.00 -5.89 2.07
CA PHE A 181 -6.06 -7.00 2.13
C PHE A 181 -5.81 -7.43 3.57
N TYR A 182 -5.62 -6.49 4.51
CA TYR A 182 -5.52 -6.77 5.94
C TYR A 182 -6.78 -7.46 6.50
N SER A 183 -7.98 -6.96 6.20
CA SER A 183 -9.22 -7.55 6.72
C SER A 183 -9.45 -8.97 6.21
N LEU A 184 -9.14 -9.23 4.93
CA LEU A 184 -9.21 -10.57 4.35
C LEU A 184 -8.16 -11.51 4.92
N LEU A 185 -6.96 -11.00 5.23
CA LEU A 185 -5.94 -11.76 5.95
C LEU A 185 -6.32 -12.03 7.41
N CYS A 186 -7.28 -11.30 7.97
CA CYS A 186 -7.81 -11.46 9.34
C CYS A 186 -9.07 -12.34 9.45
N LEU A 187 -9.61 -12.81 8.32
CA LEU A 187 -10.61 -13.89 8.26
C LEU A 187 -9.88 -15.24 8.35
#